data_AF-A0A534F2J7-F1
#
_entry.id   AF-A0A534F2J7-F1
#
_cell.length_a   1.000
_cell.length_b   1.000
_cell.length_c   1.000
_cell.angle_alpha   90.00
_cell.angle_beta   90.00
_cell.angle_gamma   90.00
#
_symmetry.space_group_name_H-M   'P 1'
#
loop_
_entity.id
_entity.type
_entity.pdbx_description
1 polymer ?
#
loop_
_entity_poly.entity_id
_entity_poly.type
_entity_poly.pdbx_seq_one_letter_code
_entity_poly.pdbx_strand_id
1 'polypeptide(L)'
;MAMSVGSGGGGEVKVMATINTTPLIDVMLVLLVTLIVTLPIMTHAVKLDMPNVTNPPPPPPTPPEVIELEIDFDGTVVWNGTPVSSLQQLESFF
;
A
#
# COMPACT_ATOMS: atom_id res chain seq x y z
N MET A 1 -34.18 3.58 -76.79
CA MET A 1 -33.13 2.53 -76.89
C MET A 1 -32.07 2.88 -75.85
N ALA A 2 -32.22 2.45 -74.60
CA ALA A 2 -31.95 1.12 -74.04
C ALA A 2 -30.58 1.15 -73.34
N MET A 3 -30.62 0.97 -72.02
CA MET A 3 -29.47 0.95 -71.12
C MET A 3 -28.67 -0.34 -71.30
N SER A 4 -27.36 -0.30 -71.04
CA SER A 4 -26.57 -1.51 -70.75
C SER A 4 -26.03 -1.44 -69.33
N VAL A 5 -26.64 -2.21 -68.44
CA VAL A 5 -26.11 -2.51 -67.11
C VAL A 5 -25.08 -3.62 -67.26
N GLY A 6 -23.83 -3.31 -66.91
CA GLY A 6 -22.77 -4.30 -66.76
C GLY A 6 -22.95 -5.03 -65.43
N SER A 7 -23.53 -6.23 -65.51
CA SER A 7 -23.50 -7.22 -64.43
C SER A 7 -22.15 -7.93 -64.45
N GLY A 8 -21.39 -7.80 -63.38
CA GLY A 8 -20.21 -8.58 -63.05
C GLY A 8 -19.81 -8.18 -61.63
N GLY A 9 -19.92 -9.01 -60.61
CA GLY A 9 -19.72 -10.46 -60.57
C GLY A 9 -18.53 -10.70 -59.65
N GLY A 10 -18.79 -11.23 -58.47
CA GLY A 10 -17.80 -11.92 -57.64
C GLY A 10 -16.82 -11.03 -56.87
N GLY A 11 -17.00 -11.00 -55.55
CA GLY A 11 -15.97 -10.49 -54.64
C GLY A 11 -16.57 -9.94 -53.38
N GLU A 12 -17.16 -10.80 -52.55
CA GLU A 12 -17.29 -10.49 -51.12
C GLU A 12 -15.87 -10.26 -50.57
N VAL A 13 -15.44 -9.01 -50.61
CA VAL A 13 -14.23 -8.55 -49.93
C VAL A 13 -14.56 -8.70 -48.44
N LYS A 14 -14.21 -9.87 -47.88
CA LYS A 14 -14.10 -10.06 -46.45
C LYS A 14 -12.98 -9.13 -45.99
N VAL A 15 -13.34 -7.88 -45.69
CA VAL A 15 -12.46 -6.91 -45.05
C VAL A 15 -12.11 -7.51 -43.69
N MET A 16 -10.98 -8.21 -43.63
CA MET A 16 -10.41 -8.70 -42.39
C MET A 16 -9.95 -7.47 -41.62
N ALA A 17 -10.84 -6.92 -40.78
CA ALA A 17 -10.50 -5.88 -39.83
C ALA A 17 -9.61 -6.50 -38.75
N THR A 18 -8.30 -6.52 -38.99
CA THR A 18 -7.32 -6.87 -37.96
C THR A 18 -7.42 -5.80 -36.87
N ILE A 19 -7.93 -6.15 -35.69
CA ILE A 19 -7.92 -5.25 -34.54
C ILE A 19 -6.46 -4.95 -34.19
N ASN A 20 -6.09 -3.68 -34.16
CA ASN A 20 -4.79 -3.25 -33.67
C ASN A 20 -4.78 -3.46 -32.13
N THR A 21 -4.14 -4.53 -31.68
CA THR A 21 -4.02 -4.87 -30.25
C THR A 21 -2.97 -4.02 -29.53
N THR A 22 -1.98 -3.49 -30.24
CA THR A 22 -0.90 -2.67 -29.65
C THR A 22 -1.41 -1.38 -28.99
N PRO A 23 -2.30 -0.59 -29.64
CA PRO A 23 -2.91 0.57 -28.99
C PRO A 23 -3.85 0.18 -27.83
N LEU A 24 -4.50 -0.98 -27.90
CA LEU A 24 -5.39 -1.45 -26.82
C LEU A 24 -4.60 -1.84 -25.57
N ILE A 25 -3.46 -2.51 -25.75
CA ILE A 25 -2.58 -2.89 -24.64
C ILE A 25 -2.05 -1.64 -23.93
N ASP A 26 -1.66 -0.59 -24.67
CA ASP A 26 -1.18 0.67 -24.09
C ASP A 26 -2.21 1.31 -23.16
N VAL A 27 -3.46 1.43 -23.63
CA VAL A 27 -4.57 1.94 -22.80
C VAL A 27 -4.80 1.06 -21.58
N MET A 28 -4.75 -0.26 -21.72
CA MET A 28 -4.93 -1.18 -20.59
C MET A 28 -3.78 -1.09 -19.57
N LEU A 29 -2.54 -0.93 -20.02
CA LEU A 29 -1.38 -0.77 -19.13
C LEU A 29 -1.42 0.56 -18.38
N VAL A 30 -1.83 1.65 -19.04
CA VAL A 30 -2.07 2.94 -18.38
C VAL A 30 -3.11 2.81 -17.27
N LEU A 31 -4.21 2.07 -17.50
CA LEU A 31 -5.23 1.85 -16.48
C LEU A 31 -4.70 1.03 -15.29
N LEU A 32 -3.88 0.01 -15.54
CA LEU A 32 -3.26 -0.79 -14.47
C LEU A 32 -2.28 0.03 -13.62
N VAL A 33 -1.40 0.82 -14.25
CA VAL A 33 -0.46 1.68 -13.52
C VAL A 33 -1.20 2.73 -12.70
N THR A 34 -2.26 3.31 -13.26
CA THR A 34 -3.11 4.27 -12.55
C THR A 34 -3.74 3.63 -11.31
N LEU A 35 -4.29 2.41 -11.43
CA LEU A 35 -4.85 1.68 -10.30
C LEU A 35 -3.80 1.40 -9.20
N ILE A 36 -2.59 0.98 -9.58
CA ILE A 36 -1.51 0.69 -8.64
C ILE A 36 -1.06 1.96 -7.89
N VAL A 37 -0.86 3.08 -8.58
CA VAL A 37 -0.39 4.35 -7.99
C VAL A 37 -1.40 4.95 -7.01
N THR A 38 -2.69 4.67 -7.18
CA THR A 38 -3.72 5.18 -6.25
C THR A 38 -3.76 4.48 -4.89
N LEU A 39 -3.02 3.36 -4.71
CA LEU A 39 -2.97 2.68 -3.42
C LEU A 39 -2.19 3.52 -2.40
N PRO A 40 -2.76 3.79 -1.21
CA PRO A 40 -2.07 4.55 -0.17
C PRO A 40 -0.95 3.72 0.44
N ILE A 41 0.17 4.39 0.74
CA ILE A 41 1.22 3.79 1.57
C ILE A 41 0.70 3.63 3.00
N MET A 42 0.77 2.40 3.54
CA MET A 42 0.45 2.14 4.94
C MET A 42 1.64 2.61 5.79
N THR A 43 1.49 3.71 6.51
CA THR A 43 2.48 4.19 7.47
C THR A 43 1.94 4.01 8.90
N HIS A 44 2.75 3.42 9.78
CA HIS A 44 2.43 3.34 11.21
C HIS A 44 2.82 4.68 11.87
N ALA A 45 1.91 5.66 11.82
CA ALA A 45 2.10 6.93 12.51
C ALA A 45 1.50 6.87 13.93
N VAL A 46 2.36 6.90 14.95
CA VAL A 46 1.93 7.08 16.35
C VAL A 46 2.04 8.57 16.70
N LYS A 47 0.92 9.19 17.06
CA LYS A 47 0.94 10.56 17.59
C LYS A 47 1.58 10.53 18.98
N LEU A 48 2.70 11.23 19.14
CA LEU A 48 3.36 11.39 20.43
C LEU A 48 3.13 12.81 20.95
N ASP A 49 2.33 12.93 22.00
CA ASP A 49 2.15 14.19 22.71
C ASP A 49 3.37 14.41 23.62
N MET A 50 4.27 15.31 23.23
CA MET A 50 5.42 15.66 24.07
C MET A 50 4.98 16.59 25.21
N PRO A 51 5.43 16.34 26.45
CA PRO A 51 5.13 17.23 27.57
C PRO A 51 5.79 18.61 27.35
N ASN A 52 5.05 19.66 27.68
CA ASN A 52 5.56 21.03 27.61
C ASN A 52 6.40 21.34 28.86
N VAL A 53 7.69 21.63 28.68
CA VAL A 53 8.70 21.79 29.75
C VAL A 53 8.60 23.12 30.51
N THR A 54 7.57 23.94 30.28
CA THR A 54 7.47 25.27 30.88
C THR A 54 7.28 25.27 32.40
N ASN A 55 6.88 24.15 33.00
CA ASN A 55 6.81 24.01 34.46
C ASN A 55 6.92 22.52 34.87
N PRO A 56 8.13 21.96 35.01
CA PRO A 56 8.28 20.56 35.41
C PRO A 56 7.76 20.35 36.84
N PRO A 57 7.04 19.24 37.11
CA PRO A 57 6.65 18.88 38.46
C PRO A 57 7.89 18.71 39.38
N PRO A 58 7.74 18.86 40.71
CA PRO A 58 8.79 18.48 41.64
C PRO A 58 9.22 17.03 41.40
N PRO A 59 10.53 16.70 41.50
CA PRO A 59 10.99 15.34 41.33
C PRO A 59 10.23 14.41 42.28
N PRO A 60 9.78 13.23 41.81
CA PRO A 60 9.17 12.25 42.69
C PRO A 60 10.13 11.87 43.83
N PRO A 61 9.61 11.61 45.05
CA PRO A 61 10.43 11.34 46.23
C PRO A 61 11.25 10.04 46.12
N THR A 62 10.84 9.13 45.24
CA THR A 62 11.58 7.91 44.88
C THR A 62 11.92 7.92 43.40
N PRO A 63 13.14 7.50 43.02
CA PRO A 63 13.47 7.31 41.61
C PRO A 63 12.50 6.30 40.98
N PRO A 64 12.03 6.54 39.75
CA PRO A 64 11.24 5.56 39.03
C PRO A 64 12.09 4.32 38.71
N GLU A 65 11.46 3.16 38.67
CA GLU A 65 12.10 1.95 38.15
C GLU A 65 12.45 2.15 36.67
N VAL A 66 13.68 1.82 36.30
CA VAL A 66 14.14 1.90 34.91
C VAL A 66 13.72 0.62 34.21
N ILE A 67 12.91 0.76 33.16
CA ILE A 67 12.48 -0.35 32.32
C ILE A 67 13.30 -0.31 31.03
N GLU A 68 13.99 -1.40 30.73
CA GLU A 68 14.68 -1.63 29.46
C GLU A 68 13.78 -2.46 28.54
N LEU A 69 13.31 -1.82 27.46
CA LEU A 69 12.50 -2.45 26.43
C LEU A 69 13.32 -2.52 25.14
N GLU A 70 13.61 -3.75 24.70
CA GLU A 70 14.34 -4.02 23.46
C GLU A 70 13.41 -4.68 22.44
N ILE A 71 13.60 -4.33 21.17
CA ILE A 71 12.88 -4.88 20.02
C ILE A 71 13.93 -5.35 19.02
N ASP A 72 14.05 -6.65 18.84
CA ASP A 72 15.02 -7.25 17.92
C ASP A 72 14.51 -7.24 16.46
N PHE A 73 15.38 -7.58 15.50
CA PHE A 73 15.09 -7.51 14.06
C PHE A 73 13.95 -8.42 13.61
N ASP A 74 13.66 -9.49 14.36
CA ASP A 74 12.60 -10.44 14.10
C ASP A 74 11.27 -10.06 14.78
N GLY A 75 11.24 -8.94 15.51
CA GLY A 75 10.09 -8.46 16.27
C GLY A 75 9.99 -9.06 17.67
N THR A 76 10.99 -9.80 18.14
CA THR A 76 11.05 -10.26 19.54
C THR A 76 11.14 -9.06 20.47
N VAL A 77 10.23 -9.01 21.44
CA VAL A 77 10.20 -7.98 22.48
C VAL A 77 10.84 -8.53 23.74
N VAL A 78 11.78 -7.80 24.32
CA VAL A 78 12.49 -8.17 25.54
C VAL A 78 12.24 -7.10 26.60
N TRP A 79 11.78 -7.52 27.78
CA TRP A 79 11.53 -6.68 28.94
C TRP A 79 12.57 -6.98 30.02
N ASN A 80 13.46 -6.03 30.32
CA ASN A 80 14.55 -6.18 31.29
C ASN A 80 15.35 -7.49 31.10
N GLY A 81 15.72 -7.79 29.86
CA GLY A 81 16.43 -9.01 29.48
C GLY A 81 15.58 -10.29 29.42
N THR A 82 14.27 -10.22 29.72
CA THR A 82 13.34 -11.35 29.62
C THR A 82 12.51 -11.27 28.35
N PRO A 83 12.57 -12.26 27.43
CA PRO A 83 11.76 -12.27 26.24
C PRO A 83 10.27 -12.39 26.59
N VAL A 84 9.46 -11.56 25.96
CA VAL A 84 8.02 -11.51 26.13
C VAL A 84 7.37 -12.18 24.93
N SER A 85 6.51 -13.16 25.20
CA SER A 85 5.95 -14.04 24.15
C SER A 85 4.75 -13.43 23.42
N SER A 86 4.09 -12.42 23.99
CA SER A 86 2.91 -11.78 23.42
C SER A 86 2.73 -10.33 23.89
N LEU A 87 2.01 -9.54 23.10
CA LEU A 87 1.64 -8.17 23.47
C LEU A 87 0.78 -8.17 24.76
N GLN A 88 -0.08 -9.17 24.95
CA GLN A 88 -0.88 -9.30 26.17
C GLN A 88 -0.01 -9.50 27.42
N GLN A 89 1.08 -10.25 27.30
CA GLN A 89 2.04 -10.39 28.39
C GLN A 89 2.76 -9.07 28.66
N LEU A 90 3.10 -8.31 27.61
CA LEU A 90 3.68 -6.98 27.74
C LEU A 90 2.75 -6.00 28.47
N GLU A 91 1.47 -5.98 28.10
CA GLU A 91 0.45 -5.12 28.72
C GLU A 91 0.26 -5.42 30.22
N SER A 92 0.52 -6.65 30.66
CA SER A 92 0.42 -7.02 32.08
C SER A 92 1.52 -6.44 32.98
N PHE A 93 2.59 -5.88 32.41
CA PHE A 93 3.64 -5.20 33.15
C PHE A 93 3.33 -3.72 33.44
N PHE A 94 2.30 -3.16 32.81
CA PHE A 94 1.82 -1.79 33.00
C PHE A 94 0.60 -1.75 33.92
#